data_AF-A0A0F4JBW3-F1
#
_entry.id   AF-A0A0F4JBW3-F1
#
_cell.length_a   1.000
_cell.length_b   1.000
_cell.length_c   1.000
_cell.angle_alpha   90.00
_cell.angle_beta   90.00
_cell.angle_gamma   90.00
#
_symmetry.space_group_name_H-M   'P 1'
#
loop_
_entity.id
_entity.type
_entity.pdbx_description
1 polymer ?
#
loop_
_entity_poly.entity_id
_entity_poly.type
_entity_poly.pdbx_seq_one_letter_code
_entity_poly.pdbx_strand_id
1 'polypeptide(L)'
;MPEPSVVAVFADLREEGRELDSLVGGLAGSEWARPTPAEGWSVAHQIAHLHWTDRAALLALTDAEGFAREVEAALEAPDSFVDEGAEEGARLAPAELLARWRAGRRELDRALAAASPDARFPWYGPPMKAASMASARLMETWAHGQDVADTLGVRRVPTARLRHVARIGVRARDYAYAVRGLAAPAGEFRVCLLYTS
;
A
#
# COMPACT_ATOMS: atom_id res chain seq x y z
N MET A 1 -6.62 13.79 20.02
CA MET A 1 -5.83 14.16 18.83
C MET A 1 -6.79 14.60 17.75
N PRO A 2 -6.62 15.78 17.13
CA PRO A 2 -7.45 16.16 15.99
C PRO A 2 -7.32 15.13 14.87
N GLU A 3 -8.38 14.93 14.10
CA GLU A 3 -8.32 14.08 12.91
C GLU A 3 -7.24 14.61 11.95
N PRO A 4 -6.33 13.77 11.45
CA PRO A 4 -5.36 14.21 10.46
C PRO A 4 -6.10 14.63 9.18
N SER A 5 -5.67 15.76 8.60
CA SER A 5 -6.25 16.26 7.36
C SER A 5 -5.91 15.35 6.17
N VAL A 6 -6.68 15.44 5.10
CA VAL A 6 -6.40 14.74 3.83
C VAL A 6 -5.01 15.08 3.30
N VAL A 7 -4.59 16.34 3.43
CA VAL A 7 -3.25 16.79 3.05
C VAL A 7 -2.17 16.06 3.86
N ALA A 8 -2.42 15.80 5.15
CA ALA A 8 -1.49 15.07 6.00
C ALA A 8 -1.33 13.61 5.56
N VAL A 9 -2.39 12.91 5.13
CA VAL A 9 -2.24 11.51 4.68
C VAL A 9 -1.44 11.39 3.38
N PHE A 10 -1.61 12.32 2.44
CA PHE A 10 -0.82 12.32 1.20
C PHE A 10 0.66 12.62 1.48
N ALA A 11 0.93 13.58 2.37
CA ALA A 11 2.31 13.84 2.81
C ALA A 11 2.92 12.65 3.53
N ASP A 12 2.18 12.03 4.45
CA ASP A 12 2.64 10.87 5.21
C ASP A 12 2.92 9.67 4.27
N LEU A 13 2.10 9.44 3.23
CA LEU A 13 2.35 8.43 2.20
C LEU A 13 3.65 8.70 1.42
N ARG A 14 3.91 9.96 1.01
CA ARG A 14 5.15 10.32 0.32
C ARG A 14 6.38 10.03 1.18
N GLU A 15 6.36 10.43 2.45
CA GLU A 15 7.50 10.21 3.36
C GLU A 15 7.71 8.72 3.64
N GLU A 16 6.63 7.96 3.84
CA GLU A 16 6.72 6.51 4.03
C GLU A 16 7.38 5.83 2.82
N GLY A 17 7.00 6.26 1.62
CA GLY A 17 7.64 5.82 0.40
C GLY A 17 9.10 6.23 0.30
N ARG A 18 9.48 7.45 0.70
CA ARG A 18 10.88 7.92 0.64
C ARG A 18 11.79 7.13 1.57
N GLU A 19 11.31 6.76 2.74
CA GLU A 19 12.06 5.90 3.67
C GLU A 19 12.33 4.54 3.04
N LEU A 20 11.33 3.88 2.47
CA LEU A 20 11.53 2.61 1.78
C LEU A 20 12.47 2.75 0.57
N ASP A 21 12.33 3.82 -0.20
CA ASP A 21 13.21 4.12 -1.34
C ASP A 21 14.68 4.27 -0.93
N SER A 22 14.93 4.86 0.23
CA SER A 22 16.28 5.02 0.77
C SER A 22 16.88 3.68 1.19
N LEU A 23 16.06 2.74 1.68
CA LEU A 23 16.50 1.39 2.02
C LEU A 23 16.89 0.59 0.77
N VAL A 24 16.03 0.57 -0.25
CA VAL A 24 16.26 -0.27 -1.44
C VAL A 24 17.19 0.38 -2.48
N GLY A 25 17.27 1.71 -2.49
CA GLY A 25 18.04 2.45 -3.49
C GLY A 25 19.56 2.29 -3.38
N GLY A 26 20.07 1.85 -2.23
CA GLY A 26 21.49 1.57 -2.00
C GLY A 26 21.88 0.10 -2.15
N LEU A 27 20.94 -0.80 -2.39
CA LEU A 27 21.18 -2.24 -2.43
C LEU A 27 21.94 -2.66 -3.69
N ALA A 28 22.84 -3.62 -3.53
CA ALA A 28 23.42 -4.33 -4.66
C ALA A 28 22.34 -5.19 -5.35
N GLY A 29 22.48 -5.43 -6.66
CA GLY A 29 21.48 -6.20 -7.42
C GLY A 29 21.20 -7.60 -6.85
N SER A 30 22.20 -8.27 -6.26
CA SER A 30 22.01 -9.58 -5.62
C SER A 30 21.18 -9.53 -4.34
N GLU A 31 21.11 -8.38 -3.66
CA GLU A 31 20.34 -8.23 -2.43
C GLU A 31 18.83 -8.17 -2.68
N TRP A 32 18.42 -7.79 -3.89
CA TRP A 32 17.01 -7.80 -4.31
C TRP A 32 16.40 -9.20 -4.35
N ALA A 33 17.24 -10.24 -4.50
CA ALA A 33 16.82 -11.63 -4.47
C ALA A 33 16.75 -12.23 -3.06
N ARG A 34 17.13 -11.47 -2.01
CA ARG A 34 17.09 -11.98 -0.64
C ARG A 34 15.64 -12.24 -0.19
N PRO A 35 15.37 -13.38 0.46
CA PRO A 35 14.03 -13.70 0.93
C PRO A 35 13.60 -12.74 2.06
N THR A 36 12.29 -12.55 2.16
CA THR A 36 11.64 -11.75 3.20
C THR A 36 10.85 -12.63 4.16
N PRO A 37 10.38 -12.11 5.30
CA PRO A 37 9.50 -12.85 6.20
C PRO A 37 8.20 -13.32 5.53
N ALA A 38 7.74 -12.61 4.50
CA ALA A 38 6.69 -13.09 3.62
C ALA A 38 7.21 -14.29 2.80
N GLU A 39 6.69 -15.48 3.09
CA GLU A 39 7.12 -16.73 2.45
C GLU A 39 7.00 -16.65 0.93
N GLY A 40 8.03 -17.10 0.21
CA GLY A 40 8.11 -17.02 -1.25
C GLY A 40 8.51 -15.66 -1.81
N TRP A 41 8.43 -14.58 -1.03
CA TRP A 41 8.69 -13.23 -1.53
C TRP A 41 10.10 -12.75 -1.19
N SER A 42 10.79 -12.22 -2.21
CA SER A 42 12.06 -11.51 -2.06
C SER A 42 11.86 -10.00 -1.94
N VAL A 43 12.93 -9.24 -1.66
CA VAL A 43 12.89 -7.76 -1.70
C VAL A 43 12.34 -7.24 -3.04
N ALA A 44 12.67 -7.91 -4.16
CA ALA A 44 12.10 -7.57 -5.46
C ALA A 44 10.59 -7.77 -5.52
N HIS A 45 10.06 -8.86 -4.96
CA HIS A 45 8.62 -9.10 -4.89
C HIS A 45 7.90 -8.03 -4.09
N GLN A 46 8.47 -7.61 -2.95
CA GLN A 46 7.91 -6.54 -2.13
C GLN A 46 7.75 -5.23 -2.92
N ILE A 47 8.79 -4.82 -3.65
CA ILE A 47 8.74 -3.59 -4.47
C ILE A 47 7.86 -3.76 -5.71
N ALA A 48 7.86 -4.95 -6.32
CA ALA A 48 7.00 -5.28 -7.46
C ALA A 48 5.52 -5.22 -7.10
N HIS A 49 5.13 -5.83 -5.97
CA HIS A 49 3.77 -5.77 -5.46
C HIS A 49 3.32 -4.33 -5.17
N LEU A 50 4.18 -3.54 -4.51
CA LEU A 50 3.89 -2.11 -4.27
C LEU A 50 3.71 -1.34 -5.58
N HIS A 51 4.56 -1.61 -6.58
CA HIS A 51 4.44 -0.99 -7.89
C HIS A 51 3.14 -1.38 -8.60
N TRP A 52 2.80 -2.66 -8.60
CA TRP A 52 1.58 -3.18 -9.20
C TRP A 52 0.34 -2.54 -8.55
N THR A 53 0.24 -2.59 -7.23
CA THR A 53 -0.89 -2.00 -6.50
C THR A 53 -0.96 -0.47 -6.60
N ASP A 54 0.18 0.24 -6.74
CA ASP A 54 0.20 1.69 -7.03
C ASP A 54 -0.36 1.99 -8.43
N ARG A 55 -0.11 1.12 -9.42
CA ARG A 55 -0.68 1.25 -10.77
C ARG A 55 -2.19 1.03 -10.76
N ALA A 56 -2.68 0.02 -10.04
CA ALA A 56 -4.11 -0.22 -9.88
C ALA A 56 -4.81 1.00 -9.24
N ALA A 57 -4.20 1.59 -8.21
CA ALA A 57 -4.71 2.81 -7.58
C ALA A 57 -4.71 4.01 -8.55
N LEU A 58 -3.65 4.16 -9.36
CA LEU A 58 -3.59 5.21 -10.37
C LEU A 58 -4.69 5.03 -11.44
N LEU A 59 -4.91 3.80 -11.92
CA LEU A 59 -5.99 3.48 -12.86
C LEU A 59 -7.35 3.79 -12.26
N ALA A 60 -7.63 3.35 -11.03
CA ALA A 60 -8.88 3.67 -10.34
C ALA A 60 -9.16 5.18 -10.24
N LEU A 61 -8.11 6.00 -10.09
CA LEU A 61 -8.22 7.46 -10.00
C LEU A 61 -8.39 8.16 -11.37
N THR A 62 -7.88 7.57 -12.45
CA THR A 62 -7.68 8.30 -13.72
C THR A 62 -8.36 7.65 -14.93
N ASP A 63 -8.64 6.34 -14.88
CA ASP A 63 -9.25 5.55 -15.93
C ASP A 63 -10.13 4.44 -15.32
N ALA A 64 -11.38 4.78 -15.02
CA ALA A 64 -12.33 3.84 -14.41
C ALA A 64 -12.64 2.64 -15.31
N GLU A 65 -12.62 2.81 -16.64
CA GLU A 65 -12.83 1.70 -17.59
C GLU A 65 -11.60 0.78 -17.64
N GLY A 66 -10.40 1.37 -17.62
CA GLY A 66 -9.16 0.62 -17.48
C GLY A 66 -9.10 -0.19 -16.19
N PHE A 67 -9.51 0.42 -15.08
CA PHE A 67 -9.61 -0.29 -13.81
C PHE A 67 -10.66 -1.42 -13.85
N ALA A 68 -11.80 -1.22 -14.51
CA ALA A 68 -12.81 -2.28 -14.65
C ALA A 68 -12.26 -3.52 -15.38
N ARG A 69 -11.47 -3.33 -16.44
CA ARG A 69 -10.78 -4.43 -17.14
C ARG A 69 -9.77 -5.15 -16.24
N GLU A 70 -9.08 -4.41 -15.36
CA GLU A 70 -8.16 -4.99 -14.39
C GLU A 70 -8.90 -5.82 -13.33
N VAL A 71 -10.08 -5.38 -12.89
CA VAL A 71 -10.95 -6.15 -11.99
C VAL A 71 -11.47 -7.42 -12.67
N GLU A 72 -11.84 -7.35 -13.95
CA GLU A 72 -12.24 -8.52 -14.73
C GLU A 72 -11.11 -9.57 -14.77
N ALA A 73 -9.88 -9.15 -15.08
CA ALA A 73 -8.71 -10.03 -15.04
C ALA A 73 -8.46 -10.62 -13.64
N ALA A 74 -8.63 -9.84 -12.58
CA ALA A 74 -8.49 -10.31 -11.20
C ALA A 74 -9.53 -11.38 -10.83
N LEU A 75 -10.75 -11.28 -11.37
CA LEU A 75 -11.82 -12.24 -11.12
C LEU A 75 -11.60 -13.59 -11.85
N GLU A 76 -10.83 -13.60 -12.94
CA GLU A 76 -10.46 -14.84 -13.63
C GLU A 76 -9.42 -15.66 -12.84
N ALA A 77 -8.64 -15.02 -11.97
CA ALA A 77 -7.57 -15.64 -11.19
C ALA A 77 -7.47 -15.06 -9.75
N PRO A 78 -8.54 -15.14 -8.93
CA PRO A 78 -8.63 -14.41 -7.66
C PRO A 78 -7.58 -14.82 -6.62
N ASP A 79 -7.12 -16.08 -6.68
CA ASP A 79 -6.15 -16.64 -5.73
C ASP A 79 -4.69 -16.39 -6.15
N SER A 80 -4.42 -15.97 -7.39
CA SER A 80 -3.05 -15.81 -7.92
C SER A 80 -2.75 -14.43 -8.50
N PHE A 81 -3.76 -13.60 -8.81
CA PHE A 81 -3.57 -12.31 -9.50
C PHE A 81 -2.57 -11.37 -8.81
N VAL A 82 -2.61 -11.30 -7.47
CA VAL A 82 -1.68 -10.49 -6.67
C VAL A 82 -0.26 -11.06 -6.74
N ASP A 83 -0.13 -12.38 -6.56
CA ASP A 83 1.16 -13.07 -6.58
C ASP A 83 1.81 -13.02 -7.97
N GLU A 84 1.01 -13.15 -9.03
CA GLU A 84 1.46 -13.05 -10.42
C GLU A 84 2.00 -11.66 -10.76
N GLY A 85 1.33 -10.59 -10.30
CA GLY A 85 1.81 -9.22 -10.48
C GLY A 85 3.14 -8.95 -9.75
N ALA A 86 3.30 -9.51 -8.54
CA ALA A 86 4.55 -9.43 -7.79
C ALA A 86 5.67 -10.24 -8.48
N GLU A 87 5.39 -11.46 -8.93
CA GLU A 87 6.32 -12.36 -9.60
C GLU A 87 6.79 -11.79 -10.96
N GLU A 88 5.88 -11.26 -11.79
CA GLU A 88 6.25 -10.64 -13.07
C GLU A 88 7.18 -9.44 -12.84
N GLY A 89 6.82 -8.56 -11.91
CA GLY A 89 7.64 -7.39 -11.59
C GLY A 89 8.98 -7.75 -10.97
N ALA A 90 9.04 -8.81 -10.15
CA ALA A 90 10.27 -9.27 -9.50
C ALA A 90 11.31 -9.83 -10.47
N ARG A 91 10.90 -10.24 -11.69
CA ARG A 91 11.80 -10.70 -12.76
C ARG A 91 12.52 -9.56 -13.49
N LEU A 92 12.07 -8.32 -13.31
CA LEU A 92 12.76 -7.16 -13.88
C LEU A 92 14.12 -6.96 -13.23
N ALA A 93 15.04 -6.32 -13.96
CA ALA A 93 16.29 -5.89 -13.36
C ALA A 93 16.01 -4.92 -12.19
N PRO A 94 16.69 -5.05 -11.03
CA PRO A 94 16.47 -4.19 -9.86
C PRO A 94 16.41 -2.69 -10.14
N ALA A 95 17.31 -2.18 -10.99
CA ALA A 95 17.35 -0.78 -11.37
C ALA A 95 16.11 -0.35 -12.19
N GLU A 96 15.60 -1.23 -13.04
CA GLU A 96 14.40 -0.99 -13.83
C GLU A 96 13.15 -0.99 -12.94
N LEU A 97 13.01 -2.00 -12.08
CA LEU A 97 11.90 -2.09 -11.12
C LEU A 97 11.87 -0.85 -10.21
N LEU A 98 13.01 -0.47 -9.65
CA LEU A 98 13.13 0.73 -8.82
C LEU A 98 12.76 2.01 -9.57
N ALA A 99 13.19 2.16 -10.82
CA ALA A 99 12.86 3.31 -11.64
C ALA A 99 11.34 3.40 -11.93
N ARG A 100 10.72 2.27 -12.30
CA ARG A 100 9.28 2.17 -12.55
C ARG A 100 8.46 2.46 -11.29
N TRP A 101 8.84 1.88 -10.15
CA TRP A 101 8.18 2.14 -8.88
C TRP A 101 8.28 3.61 -8.45
N ARG A 102 9.46 4.23 -8.60
CA ARG A 102 9.66 5.67 -8.35
C ARG A 102 8.79 6.55 -9.26
N ALA A 103 8.65 6.20 -10.53
CA ALA A 103 7.80 6.93 -11.48
C ALA A 103 6.32 6.80 -11.11
N GLY A 104 5.84 5.58 -10.88
CA GLY A 104 4.46 5.31 -10.51
C GLY A 104 4.03 6.04 -9.25
N ARG A 105 4.87 6.07 -8.19
CA ARG A 105 4.56 6.84 -6.98
C ARG A 105 4.42 8.33 -7.20
N ARG A 106 5.22 8.93 -8.10
CA ARG A 106 5.08 10.35 -8.46
C ARG A 106 3.81 10.63 -9.26
N GLU A 107 3.39 9.68 -10.09
CA GLU A 107 2.13 9.79 -10.83
C GLU A 107 0.92 9.65 -9.91
N LEU A 108 0.94 8.64 -9.04
CA LEU A 108 -0.10 8.42 -8.04
C LEU A 108 -0.25 9.61 -7.09
N ASP A 109 0.87 10.18 -6.60
CA ASP A 109 0.84 11.37 -5.75
C ASP A 109 0.13 12.57 -6.43
N ARG A 110 0.43 12.80 -7.72
CA ARG A 110 -0.23 13.85 -8.50
C ARG A 110 -1.72 13.56 -8.71
N ALA A 111 -2.09 12.31 -9.01
CA ALA A 111 -3.48 11.92 -9.20
C ALA A 111 -4.30 12.07 -7.90
N LEU A 112 -3.73 11.64 -6.76
CA LEU A 112 -4.35 11.82 -5.44
C LEU A 112 -4.55 13.30 -5.09
N ALA A 113 -3.56 14.14 -5.38
CA ALA A 113 -3.65 15.58 -5.14
C ALA A 113 -4.67 16.30 -6.03
N ALA A 114 -4.89 15.81 -7.26
CA ALA A 114 -5.85 16.36 -8.21
C ALA A 114 -7.28 15.84 -7.99
N ALA A 115 -7.45 14.71 -7.28
CA ALA A 115 -8.74 14.08 -7.06
C ALA A 115 -9.68 14.96 -6.23
N SER A 116 -10.96 15.01 -6.62
CA SER A 116 -11.98 15.68 -5.82
C SER A 116 -12.13 15.01 -4.46
N PRO A 117 -12.10 15.75 -3.33
CA PRO A 117 -12.19 15.17 -1.98
C PRO A 117 -13.49 14.39 -1.71
N ASP A 118 -14.55 14.68 -2.46
CA ASP A 118 -15.87 14.06 -2.29
C ASP A 118 -16.19 12.98 -3.31
N ALA A 119 -15.36 12.85 -4.36
CA ALA A 119 -15.50 11.76 -5.32
C ALA A 119 -15.18 10.41 -4.67
N ARG A 120 -15.89 9.38 -5.16
CA ARG A 120 -15.58 7.99 -4.87
C ARG A 120 -15.06 7.34 -6.14
N PHE A 121 -13.99 6.58 -5.99
CA PHE A 121 -13.29 5.89 -7.06
C PHE A 121 -13.52 4.38 -6.92
N PRO A 122 -13.60 3.64 -8.03
CA PRO A 122 -13.74 2.18 -7.98
C PRO A 122 -12.54 1.55 -7.26
N TRP A 123 -12.77 0.40 -6.64
CA TRP A 123 -11.72 -0.38 -5.98
C TRP A 123 -12.12 -1.86 -5.99
N TYR A 124 -11.18 -2.76 -5.64
CA TYR A 124 -11.48 -4.20 -5.49
C TYR A 124 -12.50 -4.50 -4.39
N GLY A 125 -12.65 -3.57 -3.44
CA GLY A 125 -13.71 -3.57 -2.43
C GLY A 125 -14.72 -2.45 -2.67
N PRO A 126 -15.38 -1.94 -1.61
CA PRO A 126 -16.26 -0.79 -1.74
C PRO A 126 -15.52 0.42 -2.34
N PRO A 127 -16.17 1.22 -3.20
CA PRO A 127 -15.57 2.45 -3.75
C PRO A 127 -15.03 3.37 -2.65
N MET A 128 -13.83 3.90 -2.88
CA MET A 128 -13.08 4.67 -1.88
C MET A 128 -12.95 6.15 -2.26
N LYS A 129 -12.92 7.03 -1.26
CA LYS A 129 -12.43 8.41 -1.45
C LYS A 129 -10.90 8.40 -1.61
N ALA A 130 -10.33 9.42 -2.25
CA ALA A 130 -8.87 9.54 -2.44
C ALA A 130 -8.08 9.46 -1.12
N ALA A 131 -8.58 10.08 -0.03
CA ALA A 131 -7.96 9.99 1.29
C ALA A 131 -7.93 8.56 1.86
N SER A 132 -8.98 7.78 1.63
CA SER A 132 -9.05 6.37 2.05
C SER A 132 -8.07 5.52 1.23
N MET A 133 -8.00 5.77 -0.08
CA MET A 133 -7.05 5.09 -0.97
C MET A 133 -5.60 5.38 -0.54
N ALA A 134 -5.24 6.64 -0.30
CA ALA A 134 -3.91 6.99 0.20
C ALA A 134 -3.60 6.36 1.57
N SER A 135 -4.59 6.25 2.46
CA SER A 135 -4.41 5.57 3.74
C SER A 135 -4.11 4.07 3.55
N ALA A 136 -4.79 3.41 2.61
CA ALA A 136 -4.53 2.02 2.26
C ALA A 136 -3.14 1.85 1.64
N ARG A 137 -2.76 2.71 0.69
CA ARG A 137 -1.41 2.70 0.08
C ARG A 137 -0.30 2.95 1.10
N LEU A 138 -0.55 3.80 2.11
CA LEU A 138 0.39 4.04 3.20
C LEU A 138 0.58 2.78 4.04
N MET A 139 -0.51 2.10 4.40
CA MET A 139 -0.46 0.83 5.12
C MET A 139 0.32 -0.23 4.35
N GLU A 140 0.04 -0.39 3.05
CA GLU A 140 0.76 -1.32 2.18
C GLU A 140 2.25 -0.99 2.13
N THR A 141 2.60 0.27 1.88
CA THR A 141 4.01 0.73 1.84
C THR A 141 4.72 0.46 3.17
N TRP A 142 4.04 0.70 4.30
CA TRP A 142 4.60 0.45 5.62
C TRP A 142 4.82 -1.06 5.86
N ALA A 143 3.84 -1.90 5.54
CA ALA A 143 3.89 -3.34 5.77
C ALA A 143 4.99 -4.02 4.93
N HIS A 144 4.97 -3.82 3.61
CA HIS A 144 5.99 -4.36 2.71
C HIS A 144 7.37 -3.74 2.97
N GLY A 145 7.42 -2.48 3.39
CA GLY A 145 8.66 -1.84 3.83
C GLY A 145 9.21 -2.41 5.14
N GLN A 146 8.36 -2.94 6.02
CA GLN A 146 8.79 -3.65 7.23
C GLN A 146 9.43 -4.99 6.88
N ASP A 147 8.83 -5.77 5.97
CA ASP A 147 9.42 -7.02 5.49
C ASP A 147 10.82 -6.82 4.89
N VAL A 148 10.98 -5.77 4.08
CA VAL A 148 12.29 -5.38 3.52
C VAL A 148 13.27 -5.03 4.65
N ALA A 149 12.85 -4.21 5.62
CA ALA A 149 13.71 -3.81 6.72
C ALA A 149 14.16 -5.00 7.58
N ASP A 150 13.27 -5.96 7.84
CA ASP A 150 13.58 -7.18 8.58
C ASP A 150 14.59 -8.06 7.83
N THR A 151 14.45 -8.22 6.51
CA THR A 151 15.47 -8.87 5.68
C THR A 151 16.83 -8.18 5.77
N LEU A 152 16.84 -6.85 5.75
CA LEU A 152 18.09 -6.07 5.78
C LEU A 152 18.67 -5.94 7.21
N GLY A 153 17.95 -6.39 8.24
CA GLY A 153 18.35 -6.19 9.64
C GLY A 153 18.31 -4.73 10.08
N VAL A 154 17.51 -3.90 9.40
CA VAL A 154 17.38 -2.47 9.69
C VAL A 154 16.21 -2.23 10.63
N ARG A 155 16.46 -1.58 11.76
CA ARG A 155 15.38 -1.14 12.64
C ARG A 155 14.74 0.13 12.12
N ARG A 156 13.47 0.06 11.74
CA ARG A 156 12.67 1.24 11.41
C ARG A 156 12.23 1.96 12.69
N VAL A 157 12.39 3.28 12.73
CA VAL A 157 11.90 4.10 13.86
C VAL A 157 10.42 4.41 13.62
N PRO A 158 9.50 4.00 14.52
CA PRO A 158 8.09 4.35 14.39
C PRO A 158 7.90 5.87 14.38
N THR A 159 7.07 6.36 13.48
CA THR A 159 6.71 7.78 13.40
C THR A 159 5.21 7.96 13.64
N ALA A 160 4.78 9.22 13.80
CA ALA A 160 3.35 9.55 13.92
C ALA A 160 2.52 9.11 12.71
N ARG A 161 3.14 8.79 11.55
CA ARG A 161 2.46 8.33 10.33
C ARG A 161 1.75 6.99 10.52
N LEU A 162 2.22 6.15 11.44
CA LEU A 162 1.61 4.85 11.75
C LEU A 162 0.19 4.96 12.34
N ARG A 163 -0.23 6.16 12.75
CA ARG A 163 -1.63 6.41 13.12
C ARG A 163 -2.61 6.06 12.01
N HIS A 164 -2.22 6.22 10.74
CA HIS A 164 -3.07 5.89 9.59
C HIS A 164 -3.26 4.38 9.47
N VAL A 165 -2.20 3.60 9.70
CA VAL A 165 -2.21 2.13 9.74
C VAL A 165 -3.15 1.64 10.84
N ALA A 166 -2.99 2.16 12.06
CA ALA A 166 -3.88 1.80 13.15
C ALA A 166 -5.33 2.20 12.87
N ARG A 167 -5.56 3.40 12.31
CA ARG A 167 -6.89 3.90 11.97
C ARG A 167 -7.59 3.00 10.95
N ILE A 168 -6.92 2.62 9.86
CA ILE A 168 -7.53 1.76 8.84
C ILE A 168 -7.83 0.37 9.40
N GLY A 169 -6.94 -0.20 10.22
CA GLY A 169 -7.18 -1.48 10.90
C GLY A 169 -8.41 -1.46 11.78
N VAL A 170 -8.62 -0.39 12.56
CA VAL A 170 -9.82 -0.23 13.41
C VAL A 170 -11.08 -0.08 12.57
N ARG A 171 -11.05 0.72 11.50
CA ARG A 171 -12.22 0.96 10.63
C ARG A 171 -12.60 -0.27 9.81
N ALA A 172 -11.64 -1.14 9.50
CA ALA A 172 -11.88 -2.37 8.75
C ALA A 172 -12.48 -3.49 9.61
N ARG A 173 -12.61 -3.33 10.93
CA ARG A 173 -13.12 -4.37 11.85
C ARG A 173 -14.45 -4.95 11.38
N ASP A 174 -15.48 -4.13 11.27
CA ASP A 174 -16.83 -4.61 10.98
C ASP A 174 -16.91 -5.25 9.59
N TYR A 175 -16.14 -4.70 8.64
CA TYR A 175 -15.95 -5.31 7.34
C TYR A 175 -15.31 -6.70 7.43
N ALA A 176 -14.29 -6.88 8.27
CA ALA A 176 -13.65 -8.18 8.51
C ALA A 176 -14.63 -9.23 9.09
N TYR A 177 -15.59 -8.81 9.93
CA TYR A 177 -16.68 -9.69 10.39
C TYR A 177 -17.63 -10.03 9.24
N ALA A 178 -18.05 -9.02 8.47
CA ALA A 178 -18.98 -9.20 7.36
C ALA A 178 -18.44 -10.16 6.29
N VAL A 179 -17.17 -10.04 5.88
CA VAL A 179 -16.56 -10.95 4.88
C VAL A 179 -16.42 -12.38 5.38
N ARG A 180 -16.47 -12.60 6.70
CA ARG A 180 -16.49 -13.94 7.32
C ARG A 180 -17.91 -14.44 7.65
N GLY A 181 -18.95 -13.70 7.29
CA GLY A 181 -20.34 -14.03 7.62
C GLY A 181 -20.64 -13.99 9.13
N LEU A 182 -19.87 -13.23 9.90
CA LEU A 182 -20.01 -13.12 11.35
C LEU A 182 -20.67 -11.78 11.74
N ALA A 183 -21.38 -11.77 12.87
CA ALA A 183 -21.92 -10.54 13.45
C ALA A 183 -20.80 -9.73 14.11
N ALA A 184 -20.68 -8.46 13.76
CA ALA A 184 -19.72 -7.55 14.39
C ALA A 184 -20.15 -7.23 15.85
N PRO A 185 -19.20 -7.09 16.80
CA PRO A 185 -19.51 -6.69 18.16
C PRO A 185 -20.19 -5.31 18.24
N ALA A 186 -21.28 -5.20 19.01
CA ALA A 186 -22.09 -3.99 19.12
C ALA A 186 -21.40 -2.85 19.90
N GLY A 187 -20.40 -3.15 20.73
CA GLY A 187 -19.66 -2.15 21.50
C GLY A 187 -18.63 -1.39 20.67
N GLU A 188 -18.53 -0.08 20.87
CA GLU A 188 -17.42 0.72 20.37
C GLU A 188 -16.12 0.38 21.13
N PHE A 189 -15.00 0.40 20.44
CA PHE A 189 -13.68 0.32 21.08
C PHE A 189 -13.13 1.70 21.35
N ARG A 190 -12.56 1.88 22.54
CA ARG A 190 -11.63 2.97 22.77
C ARG A 190 -10.25 2.58 22.24
N VAL A 191 -9.84 3.23 21.17
CA VAL A 191 -8.49 3.08 20.62
C VAL A 191 -7.64 4.25 21.09
N CYS A 192 -6.49 3.96 21.71
CA CYS A 192 -5.52 4.96 22.12
C CYS A 192 -4.17 4.60 21.53
N LEU A 193 -3.64 5.49 20.70
CA LEU A 193 -2.26 5.39 20.20
C LEU A 193 -1.36 6.12 21.17
N LEU A 194 -0.47 5.35 21.81
CA LEU A 194 0.56 5.88 22.69
C LEU A 194 1.87 5.90 21.90
N TYR A 195 2.44 7.08 21.72
CA TYR A 195 3.79 7.22 21.21
C TYR A 195 4.51 8.30 22.02
N THR A 196 5.77 8.04 22.35
CA THR A 196 6.67 9.02 22.96
C THR A 196 7.25 9.88 21.85
N SER A 197 7.20 11.21 22.04
CA SER A 197 7.83 12.19 21.13
C SER A 197 9.35 12.15 21.24
#